data_AF-A0A098ELG0-F1
#
_entry.id   AF-A0A098ELG0-F1
#
_cell.length_a   1.000
_cell.length_b   1.000
_cell.length_c   1.000
_cell.angle_alpha   90.00
_cell.angle_beta   90.00
_cell.angle_gamma   90.00
#
_symmetry.space_group_name_H-M   'P 1'
#
loop_
_entity.id
_entity.type
_entity.pdbx_description
1 polymer ?
#
loop_
_entity_poly.entity_id
_entity_poly.type
_entity_poly.pdbx_seq_one_letter_code
_entity_poly.pdbx_strand_id
1 'polypeptide(L)' 'MRSHYEKVIAAIPSWKPTYRIPHFGVNAIKHICGCDTAQAVEILDRLTYEGAVPKEKW' A
#
# COMPACT_ATOMS: atom_id res chain seq x y z
N MET A 1 3.39 1.37 -19.32
CA MET A 1 3.64 1.85 -17.95
C MET A 1 2.70 1.09 -17.03
N ARG A 2 3.21 0.26 -16.10
CA ARG A 2 2.33 -0.33 -15.05
C ARG A 2 1.87 0.79 -14.12
N SER A 3 0.57 0.86 -13.85
CA SER A 3 0.00 1.86 -12.95
C SER A 3 0.55 1.63 -11.52
N HIS A 4 0.77 2.70 -10.75
CA HIS A 4 1.25 2.60 -9.36
C HIS A 4 0.36 1.68 -8.52
N TYR A 5 -0.93 1.67 -8.80
CA TYR A 5 -1.91 0.79 -8.18
C TYR A 5 -1.63 -0.70 -8.44
N GLU A 6 -1.30 -1.09 -9.68
CA GLU A 6 -0.97 -2.49 -10.01
C GLU A 6 0.30 -2.96 -9.28
N LYS A 7 1.28 -2.07 -9.12
CA LYS A 7 2.50 -2.37 -8.34
C LYS A 7 2.16 -2.65 -6.88
N VAL A 8 1.24 -1.87 -6.30
CA VAL A 8 0.82 -2.03 -4.92
C VAL A 8 0.04 -3.34 -4.75
N ILE A 9 -0.92 -3.64 -5.62
CA ILE A 9 -1.67 -4.91 -5.58
C ILE A 9 -0.74 -6.11 -5.69
N ALA A 10 0.23 -6.09 -6.62
CA ALA A 10 1.16 -7.18 -6.77
C ALA A 10 2.06 -7.36 -5.53
N ALA A 11 2.32 -6.28 -4.78
CA ALA A 11 3.15 -6.32 -3.58
C ALA A 11 2.37 -6.75 -2.31
N ILE A 12 1.06 -6.48 -2.24
CA ILE A 12 0.19 -6.77 -1.08
C ILE A 12 0.38 -8.19 -0.52
N PRO A 13 0.34 -9.28 -1.33
CA PRO A 13 0.49 -10.65 -0.81
C PRO A 13 1.86 -10.95 -0.18
N SER A 14 2.88 -10.18 -0.56
CA SER A 14 4.26 -10.33 -0.07
C SER A 14 4.65 -9.28 0.96
N TRP A 15 3.76 -8.30 1.20
CA TRP A 15 4.05 -7.20 2.09
C TRP A 15 4.04 -7.69 3.53
N LYS A 16 5.03 -7.25 4.31
CA LYS A 16 5.13 -7.56 5.73
C LYS A 16 5.30 -6.27 6.52
N PRO A 17 4.62 -6.14 7.66
CA PRO A 17 4.82 -5.00 8.54
C PRO A 17 6.25 -5.06 9.12
N THR A 18 6.81 -3.90 9.41
CA THR A 18 8.15 -3.76 10.00
C THR A 18 8.10 -2.77 11.16
N TYR A 19 9.12 -2.75 12.01
CA TYR A 19 9.20 -1.77 13.10
C TYR A 19 9.01 -0.30 12.65
N ARG A 20 9.48 0.05 11.44
CA ARG A 20 9.35 1.40 10.88
C ARG A 20 7.99 1.67 10.22
N ILE A 21 7.33 0.62 9.72
CA ILE A 21 6.02 0.69 9.07
C ILE A 21 5.18 -0.45 9.66
N PRO A 22 4.59 -0.24 10.84
CA PRO A 22 3.97 -1.32 11.62
C PRO A 22 2.60 -1.74 11.08
N HIS A 23 1.99 -0.94 10.19
CA HIS A 23 0.70 -1.23 9.57
C HIS A 23 0.68 -0.80 8.11
N PHE A 24 -0.20 -1.43 7.32
CA PHE A 24 -0.39 -1.06 5.93
C PHE A 24 -1.15 0.26 5.83
N GLY A 25 -0.57 1.26 5.18
CA GLY A 25 -1.13 2.59 5.04
C GLY A 25 -0.35 3.42 4.02
N VAL A 26 -0.51 4.74 4.05
CA VAL A 26 0.10 5.65 3.07
C VAL A 26 1.62 5.47 2.99
N ASN A 27 2.30 5.32 4.12
CA ASN A 27 3.76 5.10 4.15
C ASN A 27 4.19 3.77 3.53
N ALA A 28 3.41 2.69 3.73
CA ALA A 28 3.67 1.40 3.10
C ALA A 28 3.54 1.51 1.57
N ILE A 29 2.48 2.18 1.11
CA ILE A 29 2.21 2.40 -0.32
C ILE A 29 3.31 3.24 -0.96
N LYS A 30 3.71 4.35 -0.32
CA LYS A 30 4.83 5.18 -0.79
C LYS A 30 6.13 4.38 -0.88
N HIS A 31 6.40 3.50 0.07
CA HIS A 31 7.57 2.64 0.05
C HIS A 31 7.52 1.60 -1.08
N ILE A 32 6.35 1.12 -1.46
CA ILE A 32 6.17 0.14 -2.55
C ILE A 32 6.25 0.82 -3.93
N CYS A 33 5.50 1.91 -4.14
CA CYS A 33 5.36 2.53 -5.45
C CYS A 33 6.29 3.71 -5.73
N GLY A 34 6.95 4.30 -4.72
CA GLY A 34 7.77 5.51 -4.90
C GLY A 34 6.95 6.71 -5.37
N CYS A 35 5.68 6.74 -4.97
CA CYS A 35 4.62 7.64 -5.42
C CYS A 35 4.42 8.81 -4.44
N ASP A 36 3.78 9.88 -4.91
CA ASP A 36 3.45 11.03 -4.06
C ASP A 36 2.37 10.70 -3.02
N THR A 37 2.30 11.52 -1.98
CA THR A 37 1.32 11.33 -0.89
C THR A 37 -0.12 11.34 -1.42
N ALA A 38 -0.47 12.23 -2.36
CA ALA A 38 -1.80 12.28 -2.96
C ALA A 38 -2.17 10.95 -3.65
N GLN A 39 -1.27 10.44 -4.49
CA GLN A 39 -1.47 9.16 -5.18
C GLN A 39 -1.55 7.98 -4.19
N ALA A 40 -0.73 7.99 -3.14
CA ALA A 40 -0.75 6.95 -2.13
C ALA A 40 -2.07 6.94 -1.32
N VAL A 41 -2.66 8.12 -1.08
CA VAL A 41 -3.99 8.25 -0.47
C VAL A 41 -5.07 7.71 -1.40
N GLU A 42 -5.07 8.08 -2.68
CA GLU A 42 -6.03 7.56 -3.66
C GLU A 42 -5.96 6.02 -3.78
N ILE A 43 -4.75 5.46 -3.78
CA ILE A 43 -4.56 4.01 -3.81
C ILE A 43 -5.09 3.38 -2.52
N LEU A 44 -4.80 3.97 -1.35
CA LEU A 44 -5.26 3.44 -0.07
C LEU A 44 -6.79 3.46 0.03
N ASP A 45 -7.42 4.55 -0.39
CA ASP A 45 -8.88 4.70 -0.38
C ASP A 45 -9.53 3.62 -1.26
N ARG A 46 -9.02 3.44 -2.48
CA ARG A 46 -9.49 2.40 -3.39
C ARG A 46 -9.31 0.99 -2.83
N LEU A 47 -8.15 0.69 -2.25
CA LEU A 47 -7.90 -0.62 -1.61
C LEU A 47 -8.81 -0.85 -0.40
N THR A 48 -9.13 0.20 0.34
CA THR A 48 -10.04 0.16 1.49
C THR A 48 -11.46 -0.13 1.02
N TYR A 49 -11.91 0.53 -0.05
CA TYR A 49 -13.20 0.27 -0.69
C TYR A 49 -13.32 -1.17 -1.20
N GLU A 50 -12.24 -1.72 -1.78
CA GLU A 50 -12.19 -3.09 -2.29
C GLU A 50 -11.97 -4.14 -1.19
N GLY A 51 -11.68 -3.72 0.06
CA GLY A 51 -11.39 -4.62 1.18
C GLY A 51 -10.05 -5.37 1.04
N ALA A 52 -9.15 -4.90 0.17
CA ALA A 52 -7.87 -5.55 -0.15
C ALA A 52 -6.71 -5.11 0.76
N VAL A 53 -6.99 -4.31 1.80
CA VAL A 53 -5.96 -3.81 2.73
C VAL A 53 -5.48 -4.91 3.68
N PRO A 54 -4.16 -5.20 3.74
CA PRO A 54 -3.59 -6.09 4.74
C PRO A 54 -3.94 -5.66 6.17
N LYS A 55 -4.43 -6.60 6.97
CA LYS A 55 -4.74 -6.39 8.39
C LYS A 55 -3.59 -6.76 9.31
N GLU A 56 -2.50 -7.29 8.76
CA GLU A 56 -1.31 -7.67 9.51
C GLU A 56 -0.65 -6.45 10.15
N LYS A 57 -0.22 -6.63 11.41
CA LYS A 57 0.47 -5.61 12.21
C LYS A 57 1.73 -6.24 12.80
N TRP A 58 2.79 -5.43 12.92
CA TRP A 58 4.02 -5.81 13.64
C TRP A 58 3.81 -5.66 15.14
#